data_AF-A0A831PMK4-F1
#
_entry.id   AF-A0A831PMK4-F1
#
_cell.length_a   1.000
_cell.length_b   1.000
_cell.length_c   1.000
_cell.angle_alpha   90.00
_cell.angle_beta   90.00
_cell.angle_gamma   90.00
#
_symmetry.space_group_name_H-M   'P 1'
#
loop_
_entity.id
_entity.type
_entity.pdbx_description
1 polymer ?
#
loop_
_entity_poly.entity_id
_entity_poly.type
_entity_poly.pdbx_seq_one_letter_code
_entity_poly.pdbx_strand_id
1 'polypeptide(L)'
;LAAALADLFTYVVTSVQLALAFPAESGGFVTSFIAFATVFAVTQVPLAIIEGVVIALVFKYIIAVRGEILTKLDVLSASAVARLRGAMA
;
A
#
# COMPACT_ATOMS: atom_id res chain seq x y z
N LEU A 1 -5.87 3.98 -2.00
CA LEU A 1 -6.18 2.62 -1.49
C LEU A 1 -5.13 1.60 -1.94
N ALA A 2 -4.75 1.56 -3.22
CA ALA A 2 -3.78 0.58 -3.73
C ALA A 2 -2.49 0.48 -2.88
N ALA A 3 -1.82 1.60 -2.58
CA ALA A 3 -0.61 1.62 -1.73
C ALA A 3 -0.88 1.03 -0.34
N ALA A 4 -1.80 1.59 0.43
CA ALA A 4 -2.14 1.10 1.77
C ALA A 4 -2.47 -0.41 1.83
N LEU A 5 -3.22 -0.93 0.85
CA LEU A 5 -3.53 -2.37 0.79
C LEU A 5 -2.31 -3.22 0.41
N ALA A 6 -1.47 -2.73 -0.49
CA ALA A 6 -0.23 -3.41 -0.86
C ALA A 6 0.74 -3.48 0.32
N ASP A 7 0.85 -2.41 1.11
CA ASP A 7 1.71 -2.35 2.29
C ASP A 7 1.20 -3.33 3.37
N LEU A 8 -0.10 -3.32 3.65
CA LEU A 8 -0.71 -4.28 4.59
C LEU A 8 -0.58 -5.73 4.11
N PHE A 9 -0.73 -5.99 2.81
CA PHE A 9 -0.59 -7.35 2.27
C PHE A 9 0.85 -7.83 2.37
N THR A 10 1.83 -6.99 2.01
CA THR A 10 3.26 -7.27 2.19
C THR A 10 3.55 -7.64 3.64
N TYR A 11 2.95 -6.90 4.56
CA TYR A 11 3.11 -7.13 5.97
C TYR A 11 2.53 -8.48 6.43
N VAL A 12 1.29 -8.79 6.03
CA VAL A 12 0.65 -10.08 6.34
C VAL A 12 1.47 -11.25 5.79
N VAL A 13 1.95 -11.15 4.54
CA VAL A 13 2.80 -12.18 3.93
C VAL A 13 4.10 -12.36 4.71
N THR A 14 4.72 -11.26 5.15
CA THR A 14 5.92 -11.31 5.99
C THR A 14 5.65 -12.01 7.32
N SER A 15 4.53 -11.72 7.99
CA SER A 15 4.14 -12.41 9.22
C SER A 15 3.91 -13.91 9.02
N VAL A 16 3.33 -14.31 7.88
CA VAL A 16 3.19 -15.73 7.52
C VAL A 16 4.56 -16.39 7.32
N GLN A 17 5.45 -15.75 6.56
CA GLN A 17 6.79 -16.28 6.29
C GLN A 17 7.59 -16.48 7.59
N LEU A 18 7.56 -15.50 8.50
CA LEU A 18 8.23 -15.59 9.80
C LEU A 18 7.61 -16.66 10.70
N ALA A 19 6.30 -16.80 10.70
CA ALA A 19 5.62 -17.82 11.49
C ALA A 19 5.91 -19.25 10.99
N LEU A 20 6.09 -19.44 9.68
CA LEU A 20 6.53 -20.71 9.11
C LEU A 20 8.01 -21.00 9.41
N ALA A 21 8.86 -19.97 9.41
CA ALA A 21 10.30 -20.11 9.67
C ALA A 21 10.61 -20.32 11.16
N PHE A 22 9.83 -19.71 12.05
CA PHE A 22 10.04 -19.71 13.51
C PHE A 22 8.76 -20.10 14.27
N PRO A 23 8.30 -21.37 14.17
CA PRO A 23 7.14 -21.84 14.93
C PRO A 23 7.43 -21.86 16.43
N ALA A 24 6.47 -21.41 17.24
CA ALA A 24 6.61 -21.37 18.69
C ALA A 24 6.60 -22.78 19.29
N GLU A 25 7.35 -22.99 20.38
CA GLU A 25 7.42 -24.27 21.09
C GLU A 25 6.03 -24.75 21.54
N SER A 26 5.20 -23.82 22.05
CA SER A 26 3.79 -24.07 22.35
C SER A 26 2.89 -23.36 21.34
N GLY A 27 2.02 -24.13 20.68
CA GLY A 27 1.03 -23.64 19.71
C GLY A 27 1.57 -23.37 18.30
N GLY A 28 2.86 -23.59 18.03
CA GLY A 28 3.41 -23.70 16.69
C GLY A 28 3.22 -22.45 15.82
N PHE A 29 2.84 -22.67 14.56
CA PHE A 29 2.64 -21.62 13.55
C PHE A 29 1.65 -20.53 14.00
N VAL A 30 0.50 -20.93 14.57
CA VAL A 30 -0.58 -19.98 14.89
C VAL A 30 -0.13 -18.99 15.96
N THR A 31 0.54 -19.46 17.01
CA THR A 31 1.11 -18.60 18.06
C THR A 31 2.13 -17.63 17.48
N SER A 32 3.07 -18.10 16.64
CA SER A 32 4.07 -17.24 16.01
C SER A 32 3.46 -16.23 15.05
N PHE A 33 2.45 -16.63 14.27
CA PHE A 33 1.75 -15.73 13.35
C PHE A 33 1.08 -14.59 14.11
N ILE A 34 0.34 -14.90 15.18
CA ILE A 34 -0.30 -13.88 16.02
C ILE A 34 0.76 -12.93 16.63
N ALA A 35 1.88 -13.47 17.13
CA ALA A 35 2.94 -12.66 17.70
C ALA A 35 3.54 -11.70 16.67
N PHE A 36 3.97 -12.20 15.51
CA PHE A 36 4.52 -11.35 14.45
C PHE A 36 3.47 -10.37 13.93
N ALA A 37 2.26 -10.83 13.59
CA ALA A 37 1.17 -10.00 13.06
C ALA A 37 0.75 -8.88 14.04
N THR A 38 0.85 -9.11 15.34
CA THR A 38 0.51 -8.09 16.34
C THR A 38 1.65 -7.10 16.54
N VAL A 39 2.89 -7.59 16.64
CA VAL A 39 4.07 -6.74 16.86
C VAL A 39 4.23 -5.73 15.75
N PHE A 40 4.15 -6.14 14.48
CA PHE A 40 4.28 -5.15 13.43
C PHE A 40 2.97 -4.40 13.10
N ALA A 41 1.76 -4.88 13.41
CA ALA A 41 0.55 -4.09 13.19
C ALA A 41 0.60 -2.71 13.86
N VAL A 42 1.26 -2.59 15.02
CA VAL A 42 1.46 -1.31 15.73
C VAL A 42 2.17 -0.27 14.87
N THR A 43 3.08 -0.68 13.99
CA THR A 43 3.84 0.23 13.12
C THR A 43 3.34 0.22 11.69
N GLN A 44 2.94 -0.95 11.16
CA GLN A 44 2.58 -1.12 9.75
C GLN A 44 1.19 -0.58 9.44
N VAL A 45 0.23 -0.63 10.37
CA VAL A 45 -1.10 -0.04 10.11
C VAL A 45 -1.00 1.48 10.01
N PRO A 46 -0.32 2.21 10.94
CA PRO A 46 -0.08 3.64 10.75
C PRO A 46 0.72 3.96 9.48
N LEU A 47 1.77 3.18 9.18
CA LEU A 47 2.61 3.41 7.99
C LEU A 47 1.79 3.27 6.71
N ALA A 48 1.02 2.20 6.54
CA ALA A 48 0.19 1.96 5.36
C ALA A 48 -0.85 3.08 5.14
N ILE A 49 -1.40 3.65 6.21
CA ILE A 49 -2.31 4.80 6.11
C ILE A 49 -1.56 6.02 5.58
N ILE A 50 -0.39 6.32 6.15
CA ILE A 50 0.44 7.46 5.76
C ILE A 50 0.91 7.31 4.31
N GLU A 51 1.47 6.16 3.94
CA GLU A 51 1.92 5.86 2.58
C GLU A 51 0.75 5.88 1.59
N GLY A 52 -0.40 5.36 1.99
CA GLY A 52 -1.65 5.45 1.23
C GLY A 52 -2.04 6.90 0.87
N VAL A 53 -1.93 7.81 1.83
CA VAL A 53 -2.20 9.24 1.63
C VAL A 53 -1.10 9.88 0.78
N VAL A 54 0.17 9.63 1.10
CA VAL A 54 1.32 10.20 0.39
C VAL A 54 1.28 9.82 -1.09
N ILE A 55 1.06 8.54 -1.41
CA ILE A 55 0.97 8.07 -2.80
C ILE A 55 -0.23 8.68 -3.52
N ALA A 56 -1.38 8.85 -2.85
CA ALA A 56 -2.53 9.52 -3.44
C ALA A 56 -2.22 10.99 -3.80
N LEU A 57 -1.51 11.70 -2.91
CA LEU A 57 -1.09 13.08 -3.14
C LEU A 57 -0.03 13.18 -4.26
N VAL A 58 0.92 12.26 -4.30
CA VAL A 58 1.92 12.18 -5.39
C VAL A 58 1.23 11.93 -6.73
N PHE A 59 0.28 10.98 -6.81
CA PHE A 59 -0.48 10.74 -8.03
C PHE A 59 -1.27 11.97 -8.47
N LYS A 60 -1.93 12.65 -7.52
CA LYS A 60 -2.63 13.92 -7.77
C LYS A 60 -1.68 14.96 -8.37
N TYR A 61 -0.50 15.10 -7.79
CA TYR A 61 0.52 16.04 -8.24
C TYR A 61 1.04 15.70 -9.65
N ILE A 62 1.28 14.42 -9.94
CA ILE A 62 1.70 13.97 -11.28
C ILE A 62 0.63 14.33 -12.32
N ILE A 63 -0.65 14.07 -12.04
CA ILE A 63 -1.74 14.42 -12.94
C ILE A 63 -1.77 15.94 -13.17
N ALA A 64 -1.58 16.76 -12.13
CA ALA A 64 -1.56 18.20 -12.24
C ALA A 64 -0.38 18.70 -13.11
N VAL A 65 0.85 18.31 -12.80
CA VAL A 65 2.05 18.88 -13.43
C VAL A 65 2.42 18.19 -14.76
N ARG A 66 2.35 16.86 -14.84
CA ARG A 66 2.82 16.07 -15.99
C ARG A 66 1.86 14.93 -16.35
N GLY A 67 0.57 15.25 -16.46
CA GLY A 67 -0.46 14.28 -16.83
C GLY A 67 -0.21 13.60 -18.18
N GLU A 68 0.54 14.21 -19.11
CA GLU A 68 0.90 13.56 -20.38
C GLU A 68 1.82 12.33 -20.22
N ILE A 69 2.51 12.18 -19.08
CA ILE A 69 3.31 10.97 -18.82
C ILE A 69 2.38 9.77 -18.62
N LEU A 70 1.26 9.98 -17.92
CA LEU A 70 0.27 8.92 -17.65
C LEU A 70 -0.47 8.48 -18.91
N THR A 71 -0.61 9.37 -19.90
CA THR A 71 -1.17 9.01 -21.21
C THR A 71 -0.16 8.28 -22.08
N LYS A 72 1.12 8.70 -22.08
CA LYS A 72 2.19 8.03 -22.81
C LYS A 72 2.47 6.61 -22.31
N LEU A 73 2.28 6.37 -21.01
CA LEU A 73 2.46 5.07 -20.38
C LEU A 73 1.18 4.21 -20.38
N ASP A 74 0.11 4.65 -21.05
CA ASP A 74 -1.19 3.97 -21.12
C ASP A 74 -1.81 3.67 -19.74
N VAL A 75 -1.55 4.54 -18.76
CA VAL A 75 -2.12 4.45 -17.41
C VAL A 75 -3.48 5.15 -17.36
N LEU A 76 -3.62 6.29 -18.04
CA LEU A 76 -4.85 7.08 -18.12
C LEU A 76 -5.07 7.60 -19.54
N SER A 77 -6.32 7.68 -19.98
CA SER A 77 -6.66 8.34 -21.24
C SER A 77 -6.51 9.86 -21.15
N ALA A 78 -6.28 10.53 -22.28
CA ALA A 78 -6.20 12.00 -22.34
C ALA A 78 -7.49 12.67 -21.82
N SER A 79 -8.65 12.07 -22.08
CA SER A 79 -9.93 12.55 -21.56
C SER A 79 -10.05 12.37 -20.04
N ALA A 80 -9.53 11.29 -19.47
CA ALA A 80 -9.50 11.08 -18.02
C ALA A 80 -8.60 12.11 -17.32
N VAL A 81 -7.41 12.38 -17.87
CA VAL A 81 -6.51 13.41 -17.34
C VAL A 81 -7.16 14.80 -17.37
N ALA A 82 -7.83 15.16 -18.48
CA ALA A 82 -8.53 16.44 -18.59
C ALA A 82 -9.66 16.57 -17.55
N ARG A 83 -10.48 15.51 -17.37
CA ARG A 83 -11.55 15.48 -16.35
C ARG A 83 -11.00 15.61 -14.93
N LEU A 84 -9.93 14.89 -14.60
CA LEU A 84 -9.32 14.93 -13.28
C LEU A 84 -8.69 16.29 -13.00
N ARG A 85 -8.01 16.91 -13.97
CA ARG A 85 -7.51 18.29 -13.83
C ARG A 85 -8.63 19.29 -13.58
N GLY A 86 -9.75 19.18 -14.31
CA GLY A 86 -10.92 20.04 -14.11
C GLY A 86 -11.58 19.87 -12.74
N ALA A 87 -11.58 18.67 -12.16
CA ALA A 87 -12.10 18.42 -10.81
C ALA A 87 -11.16 18.83 -9.67
N MET A 88 -9.91 19.18 -9.99
CA MET A 88 -8.89 19.60 -9.03
C MET A 88 -8.70 21.12 -8.95
N ALA A 89 -9.29 21.88 -9.89
CA ALA A 89 -9.36 23.34 -9.91
C ALA A 89 -10.56 23.82 -9.10
#